data_AF-H1VY60-F1
#
_entry.id   AF-H1VY60-F1
#
_cell.length_a   1.000
_cell.length_b   1.000
_cell.length_c   1.000
_cell.angle_alpha   90.00
_cell.angle_beta   90.00
_cell.angle_gamma   90.00
#
_symmetry.space_group_name_H-M   'P 1'
#
loop_
_entity.id
_entity.type
_entity.pdbx_description
1 polymer ?
#
loop_
_entity_poly.entity_id
_entity_poly.type
_entity_poly.pdbx_seq_one_letter_code
_entity_poly.pdbx_strand_id
1 'polypeptide(L)'
;MPRDAASSALLAPGPSVTSAAYSAQQSGHHHHHQRDSSFAHNLARARALFFPYMLPLLLVYVAEYTINQGVAPTLLFPLASSPFTEFREFYPMYGFLYQLGVFISRSSTPFFRIHRLYLPSLLQVGNLALLTSHAVLDFLPSVYVVFAVVFWEGLLGGAVYVNTFAEIMETVPSEDREFSLGATSVSDSGGICIAGFLGILLEVQLCNWQVSQGRDWCRQIKVG
;
A
#
# COMPACT_ATOMS: atom_id res chain seq x y z
N MET A 1 -32.87 -28.06 13.41
CA MET A 1 -31.75 -29.03 13.40
C MET A 1 -32.33 -30.42 13.57
N PRO A 2 -31.79 -31.52 13.01
CA PRO A 2 -30.48 -31.69 12.37
C PRO A 2 -30.51 -32.60 11.09
N ARG A 3 -29.31 -32.83 10.52
CA ARG A 3 -28.81 -34.11 9.93
C ARG A 3 -29.86 -35.09 9.38
N ASP A 4 -29.96 -35.24 8.06
CA ASP A 4 -30.32 -36.53 7.42
C ASP A 4 -30.15 -36.57 5.87
N ALA A 5 -29.59 -35.53 5.25
CA ALA A 5 -29.27 -35.51 3.80
C ALA A 5 -28.20 -36.54 3.37
N ALA A 6 -27.77 -37.44 4.26
CA ALA A 6 -26.84 -38.52 3.96
C ALA A 6 -27.51 -39.85 3.58
N SER A 7 -28.83 -40.02 3.73
CA SER A 7 -29.44 -41.36 3.64
C SER A 7 -30.36 -41.65 2.44
N SER A 8 -30.56 -40.73 1.50
CA SER A 8 -31.50 -40.97 0.38
C SER A 8 -30.87 -41.06 -1.02
N ALA A 9 -29.54 -41.09 -1.13
CA ALA A 9 -28.82 -41.34 -2.39
C ALA A 9 -28.92 -42.79 -2.91
N LEU A 10 -29.88 -43.58 -2.45
CA LEU A 10 -29.95 -45.04 -2.68
C LEU A 10 -31.18 -45.54 -3.45
N LEU A 11 -31.91 -44.66 -4.14
CA LEU A 11 -32.96 -45.07 -5.07
C LEU A 11 -32.82 -44.32 -6.41
N ALA A 12 -32.27 -45.00 -7.42
CA ALA A 12 -32.41 -44.60 -8.82
C ALA A 12 -33.74 -45.14 -9.39
N PRO A 13 -34.20 -44.71 -10.58
CA PRO A 13 -34.60 -43.37 -10.96
C PRO A 13 -36.07 -43.36 -11.48
N GLY A 14 -36.77 -42.22 -11.35
CA GLY A 14 -38.08 -42.01 -11.98
C GLY A 14 -37.95 -41.45 -13.41
N PRO A 15 -38.89 -41.72 -14.33
CA PRO A 15 -38.80 -41.44 -15.78
C PRO A 15 -38.79 -39.94 -16.17
N SER A 16 -38.73 -39.02 -15.20
CA SER A 16 -38.66 -37.58 -15.43
C SER A 16 -37.24 -37.03 -15.62
N VAL A 17 -36.20 -37.81 -15.32
CA VAL A 17 -34.79 -37.38 -15.49
C VAL A 17 -34.20 -37.66 -16.88
N THR A 18 -34.85 -38.49 -17.70
CA THR A 18 -34.40 -38.80 -19.06
C THR A 18 -34.59 -37.63 -20.04
N SER A 19 -35.54 -36.72 -19.78
CA SER A 19 -35.73 -35.51 -20.59
C SER A 19 -34.62 -34.48 -20.36
N ALA A 20 -34.09 -34.39 -19.13
CA ALA A 20 -33.03 -33.44 -18.77
C ALA A 20 -31.65 -33.84 -19.34
N ALA A 21 -31.41 -35.14 -19.53
CA ALA A 21 -30.16 -35.66 -20.10
C ALA A 21 -30.07 -35.44 -21.64
N TYR A 22 -31.20 -35.46 -22.35
CA TYR A 22 -31.21 -35.26 -23.81
C TYR A 22 -30.99 -33.80 -24.23
N SER A 23 -31.38 -32.83 -23.40
CA SER A 23 -31.08 -31.40 -23.63
C SER A 23 -29.63 -31.02 -23.34
N ALA A 24 -28.85 -31.89 -22.70
CA ALA A 24 -27.46 -31.60 -22.32
C ALA A 24 -26.42 -32.01 -23.39
N GLN A 25 -26.82 -32.63 -24.51
CA GLN A 25 -25.87 -33.27 -25.42
C GLN A 25 -25.92 -32.80 -26.89
N GLN A 26 -26.71 -31.77 -27.23
CA GLN A 26 -26.89 -31.36 -28.63
C GLN A 26 -26.76 -29.84 -28.87
N SER A 27 -25.61 -29.28 -28.52
CA SER A 27 -25.11 -28.04 -29.16
C SER A 27 -23.64 -27.83 -28.84
N GLY A 28 -22.81 -28.83 -29.17
CA GLY A 28 -21.41 -28.61 -29.51
C GLY A 28 -21.34 -28.25 -30.99
N HIS A 29 -21.11 -26.97 -31.28
CA HIS A 29 -20.50 -26.38 -32.49
C HIS A 29 -21.14 -25.01 -32.73
N HIS A 30 -20.56 -23.95 -32.16
CA HIS A 30 -20.17 -22.71 -32.84
C HIS A 30 -19.79 -21.63 -31.80
N HIS A 31 -18.62 -21.01 -32.05
CA HIS A 31 -18.10 -19.76 -31.48
C HIS A 31 -17.37 -19.77 -30.12
N HIS A 32 -16.08 -20.06 -30.28
CA HIS A 32 -14.91 -19.80 -29.44
C HIS A 32 -14.68 -18.33 -29.00
N HIS A 33 -15.72 -17.49 -28.83
CA HIS A 33 -15.56 -16.02 -28.75
C HIS A 33 -16.03 -15.35 -27.44
N GLN A 34 -16.44 -16.10 -26.41
CA GLN A 34 -17.13 -15.54 -25.23
C GLN A 34 -16.31 -15.51 -23.93
N ARG A 35 -15.05 -15.96 -23.95
CA ARG A 35 -14.14 -15.91 -22.78
C ARG A 35 -13.37 -14.58 -22.69
N ASP A 36 -13.04 -13.97 -23.83
CA ASP A 36 -12.30 -12.70 -23.88
C ASP A 36 -13.17 -11.52 -23.47
N SER A 37 -14.48 -11.56 -23.73
CA SER A 37 -15.40 -10.50 -23.32
C SER A 37 -15.58 -10.45 -21.81
N SER A 38 -15.61 -11.59 -21.09
CA SER A 38 -15.76 -11.56 -19.62
C SER A 38 -14.51 -11.02 -18.93
N PHE A 39 -13.31 -11.41 -19.38
CA PHE A 39 -12.06 -10.95 -18.76
C PHE A 39 -11.78 -9.47 -19.10
N ALA A 40 -12.00 -9.05 -20.35
CA ALA A 40 -11.84 -7.66 -20.76
C ALA A 40 -12.89 -6.73 -20.16
N HIS A 41 -14.13 -7.19 -19.97
CA HIS A 41 -15.20 -6.40 -19.37
C HIS A 41 -15.04 -6.31 -17.84
N ASN A 42 -14.60 -7.38 -17.17
CA ASN A 42 -14.19 -7.35 -15.77
C ASN A 42 -12.93 -6.48 -15.57
N LEU A 43 -11.97 -6.54 -16.49
CA LEU A 43 -10.77 -5.68 -16.49
C LEU A 43 -11.09 -4.21 -16.75
N ALA A 44 -12.07 -3.91 -17.61
CA ALA A 44 -12.53 -2.55 -17.87
C ALA A 44 -13.32 -1.96 -16.69
N ARG A 45 -14.15 -2.78 -16.02
CA ARG A 45 -14.87 -2.41 -14.80
C ARG A 45 -13.92 -2.19 -13.62
N ALA A 46 -12.94 -3.09 -13.47
CA ALA A 46 -11.84 -2.92 -12.53
C ALA A 46 -11.06 -1.63 -12.82
N ARG A 47 -10.66 -1.39 -14.08
CA ARG A 47 -9.93 -0.18 -14.50
C ARG A 47 -10.71 1.12 -14.25
N ALA A 48 -12.02 1.12 -14.46
CA ALA A 48 -12.88 2.29 -14.24
C ALA A 48 -13.00 2.68 -12.75
N LEU A 49 -12.93 1.71 -11.83
CA LEU A 49 -12.86 1.97 -10.38
C LEU A 49 -11.41 2.17 -9.88
N PHE A 50 -10.43 1.55 -10.54
CA PHE A 50 -9.02 1.58 -10.15
C PHE A 50 -8.40 2.97 -10.30
N PHE A 51 -8.67 3.67 -11.41
CA PHE A 51 -8.06 4.98 -11.67
C PHE A 51 -8.49 6.11 -10.71
N PRO A 52 -9.78 6.28 -10.36
CA PRO A 52 -10.19 7.37 -9.47
C PRO A 52 -9.92 7.09 -7.97
N TYR A 53 -9.77 5.83 -7.56
CA TYR A 53 -9.64 5.48 -6.14
C TYR A 53 -8.35 4.71 -5.80
N MET A 54 -7.94 3.70 -6.58
CA MET A 54 -6.75 2.89 -6.27
C MET A 54 -5.44 3.56 -6.70
N LEU A 55 -5.42 4.33 -7.78
CA LEU A 55 -4.20 5.02 -8.25
C LEU A 55 -3.71 6.11 -7.27
N PRO A 56 -4.55 7.01 -6.74
CA PRO A 56 -4.12 7.99 -5.73
C PRO A 56 -3.56 7.31 -4.47
N LEU A 57 -4.13 6.16 -4.10
CA LEU A 57 -3.72 5.34 -2.97
C LEU A 57 -2.40 4.63 -3.21
N LEU A 58 -2.22 4.01 -4.38
CA LEU A 58 -0.94 3.45 -4.78
C LEU A 58 0.16 4.53 -4.75
N LEU A 59 -0.12 5.73 -5.24
CA LEU A 59 0.83 6.85 -5.17
C LEU A 59 1.18 7.23 -3.74
N VAL A 60 0.22 7.23 -2.81
CA VAL A 60 0.48 7.46 -1.38
C VAL A 60 1.44 6.41 -0.85
N TYR A 61 1.16 5.13 -1.09
CA TYR A 61 2.00 4.03 -0.61
C TYR A 61 3.39 4.05 -1.21
N VAL A 62 3.50 4.29 -2.52
CA VAL A 62 4.80 4.44 -3.16
C VAL A 62 5.58 5.59 -2.51
N ALA A 63 4.96 6.75 -2.28
CA ALA A 63 5.63 7.89 -1.65
C ALA A 63 6.05 7.57 -0.21
N GLU A 64 5.16 7.01 0.61
CA GLU A 64 5.40 6.58 1.98
C GLU A 64 6.59 5.61 2.10
N TYR A 65 6.56 4.53 1.32
CA TYR A 65 7.64 3.55 1.33
C TYR A 65 8.93 4.10 0.74
N THR A 66 8.86 5.04 -0.22
CA THR A 66 10.06 5.72 -0.75
C THR A 66 10.69 6.61 0.31
N ILE A 67 9.90 7.29 1.15
CA ILE A 67 10.40 8.03 2.31
C ILE A 67 11.11 7.06 3.26
N ASN A 68 10.41 6.00 3.68
CA ASN A 68 10.90 5.07 4.69
C ASN A 68 12.14 4.28 4.26
N GLN A 69 12.20 3.83 3.01
CA GLN A 69 13.31 3.00 2.51
C GLN A 69 14.42 3.81 1.82
N GLY A 70 14.11 4.95 1.20
CA GLY A 70 15.07 5.72 0.41
C GLY A 70 15.58 6.98 1.09
N VAL A 71 14.68 7.79 1.64
CA VAL A 71 15.03 9.12 2.19
C VAL A 71 15.48 9.03 3.63
N ALA A 72 14.73 8.31 4.49
CA ALA A 72 15.01 8.14 5.91
C ALA A 72 16.46 7.72 6.25
N PRO A 73 17.12 6.77 5.56
CA PRO A 73 18.51 6.41 5.87
C PRO A 73 19.50 7.55 5.61
N THR A 74 19.15 8.53 4.77
CA THR A 74 19.98 9.70 4.43
C THR A 74 19.71 10.94 5.30
N LEU A 75 18.67 10.89 6.15
CA LEU A 75 18.30 11.96 7.09
C LEU A 75 19.15 11.92 8.37
N LEU A 76 20.43 12.19 8.19
CA LEU A 76 21.44 12.16 9.25
C LEU A 76 21.68 13.56 9.80
N PHE A 77 21.89 13.69 11.11
CA PHE A 77 22.19 14.93 11.81
C PHE A 77 23.49 14.81 12.61
N PRO A 78 24.21 15.93 12.89
CA PRO A 78 25.43 15.87 13.68
C PRO A 78 25.15 15.36 15.09
N LEU A 79 25.91 14.37 15.54
CA LEU A 79 25.72 13.67 16.82
C LEU A 79 25.66 14.64 18.02
N ALA A 80 26.48 15.70 17.99
CA ALA A 80 26.52 16.73 19.04
C ALA A 80 25.20 17.49 19.23
N SER A 81 24.32 17.51 18.23
CA SER A 81 23.00 18.16 18.24
C SER A 81 21.84 17.18 18.37
N SER A 82 22.13 15.88 18.49
CA SER A 82 21.15 14.80 18.50
C SER A 82 21.21 14.03 19.82
N PRO A 83 20.13 13.32 20.20
CA PRO A 83 20.13 12.48 21.40
C PRO A 83 20.91 11.16 21.23
N PHE A 84 21.51 10.92 20.06
CA PHE A 84 22.17 9.66 19.72
C PHE A 84 23.69 9.74 19.79
N THR A 85 24.30 8.60 20.09
CA THR A 85 25.74 8.43 20.13
C THR A 85 26.30 7.91 18.81
N GLU A 86 25.47 7.23 18.02
CA GLU A 86 25.87 6.63 16.75
C GLU A 86 24.87 6.98 15.63
N PHE A 87 25.37 7.18 14.42
CA PHE A 87 24.53 7.51 13.25
C PHE A 87 23.56 6.38 12.87
N ARG A 88 23.85 5.15 13.29
CA ARG A 88 23.04 3.96 13.03
C ARG A 88 21.74 3.92 13.85
N GLU A 89 21.62 4.76 14.88
CA GLU A 89 20.46 4.83 15.77
C GLU A 89 19.30 5.67 15.20
N PHE A 90 19.58 6.55 14.23
CA PHE A 90 18.57 7.40 13.60
C PHE A 90 17.51 6.59 12.84
N TYR A 91 17.94 5.65 11.99
CA TYR A 91 17.03 4.86 11.16
C TYR A 91 16.05 3.99 11.98
N PRO A 92 16.49 3.21 12.99
CA PRO A 92 15.59 2.51 13.90
C PRO A 92 14.60 3.45 14.63
N MET A 93 15.05 4.64 15.00
CA MET A 93 14.21 5.61 15.71
C MET A 93 13.15 6.26 14.80
N TYR A 94 13.50 6.56 13.55
CA TYR A 94 12.51 6.94 12.53
C TYR A 94 11.48 5.82 12.33
N GLY A 95 11.94 4.57 12.20
CA GLY A 95 11.06 3.40 12.11
C GLY A 95 10.13 3.25 13.32
N PHE A 96 10.65 3.47 14.54
CA PHE A 96 9.83 3.44 15.76
C PHE A 96 8.75 4.53 15.76
N LEU A 97 9.12 5.78 15.44
CA LEU A 97 8.17 6.90 15.41
C LEU A 97 7.11 6.71 14.33
N TYR A 98 7.51 6.25 13.15
CA TYR A 98 6.60 5.89 12.07
C TYR A 98 5.57 4.85 12.55
N GLN A 99 6.04 3.74 13.12
CA GLN A 99 5.16 2.68 13.59
C GLN A 99 4.27 3.09 14.77
N LEU A 100 4.77 3.97 15.64
CA LEU A 100 3.96 4.57 16.70
C LEU A 100 2.80 5.41 16.12
N GLY A 101 3.09 6.22 15.10
CA GLY A 101 2.07 6.97 14.35
C GLY A 101 1.05 6.06 13.70
N VAL A 102 1.50 5.04 12.98
CA VAL A 102 0.62 4.03 12.34
C VAL A 102 -0.27 3.35 13.39
N PHE A 103 0.31 2.96 14.54
CA PHE A 103 -0.43 2.32 15.62
C PHE A 103 -1.55 3.22 16.18
N ILE A 104 -1.23 4.47 16.49
CA ILE A 104 -2.21 5.46 16.99
C ILE A 104 -3.31 5.66 15.95
N SER A 105 -2.92 5.85 14.69
CA SER A 105 -3.86 6.08 13.60
C SER A 105 -4.83 4.92 13.43
N ARG A 106 -4.33 3.69 13.29
CA ARG A 106 -5.16 2.48 13.13
C ARG A 106 -6.08 2.24 14.33
N SER A 107 -5.60 2.52 15.54
CA SER A 107 -6.39 2.39 16.77
C SER A 107 -7.50 3.44 16.88
N SER A 108 -7.29 4.64 16.31
CA SER A 108 -8.25 5.76 16.36
C SER A 108 -9.33 5.69 15.27
N THR A 109 -9.15 4.88 14.24
CA THR A 109 -10.03 4.85 13.06
C THR A 109 -11.51 4.51 13.30
N PRO A 110 -11.92 3.72 14.31
CA PRO A 110 -13.34 3.51 14.58
C PRO A 110 -14.11 4.80 14.89
N PHE A 111 -13.42 5.89 15.26
CA PHE A 111 -14.02 7.15 15.67
C PHE A 111 -13.96 8.26 14.60
N PHE A 112 -13.03 8.19 13.64
CA PHE A 112 -12.84 9.23 12.62
C PHE A 112 -12.69 8.63 11.22
N ARG A 113 -13.72 8.80 10.37
CA ARG A 113 -13.71 8.40 8.96
C ARG A 113 -13.47 9.58 8.04
N ILE A 114 -12.45 9.48 7.19
CA ILE A 114 -12.08 10.49 6.20
C ILE A 114 -12.43 9.93 4.81
N HIS A 115 -13.50 10.43 4.20
CA HIS A 115 -13.95 10.04 2.86
C HIS A 115 -13.20 10.78 1.72
N ARG A 116 -12.28 11.70 2.05
CA ARG A 116 -11.53 12.51 1.07
C ARG A 116 -10.11 11.97 0.89
N LEU A 117 -9.98 10.90 0.10
CA LEU A 117 -8.71 10.19 -0.16
C LEU A 117 -7.64 11.04 -0.89
N TYR A 118 -8.04 12.11 -1.58
CA TYR A 118 -7.14 13.02 -2.30
C TYR A 118 -6.28 13.89 -1.37
N LEU A 119 -6.83 14.26 -0.21
CA LEU A 119 -6.14 15.14 0.74
C LEU A 119 -4.88 14.47 1.34
N PRO A 120 -4.95 13.25 1.90
CA PRO A 120 -3.75 12.60 2.40
C PRO A 120 -2.75 12.24 1.29
N SER A 121 -3.21 11.99 0.05
CA SER A 121 -2.33 11.75 -1.09
C SER A 121 -1.44 12.96 -1.42
N LEU A 122 -2.03 14.17 -1.45
CA LEU A 122 -1.28 15.40 -1.63
C LEU A 122 -0.32 15.68 -0.46
N LEU A 123 -0.76 15.41 0.78
CA LEU A 123 0.11 15.55 1.95
C LEU A 123 1.29 14.58 1.93
N GLN A 124 1.11 13.34 1.47
CA GLN A 124 2.20 12.35 1.41
C GLN A 124 3.25 12.73 0.36
N VAL A 125 2.81 13.20 -0.81
CA VAL A 125 3.72 13.73 -1.83
C VAL A 125 4.46 14.98 -1.31
N GLY A 126 3.75 15.84 -0.57
CA GLY A 126 4.35 16.99 0.13
C GLY A 126 5.41 16.57 1.15
N ASN A 127 5.15 15.53 1.95
CA ASN A 127 6.12 15.00 2.92
C ASN A 127 7.36 14.43 2.22
N LEU A 128 7.18 13.68 1.13
CA LEU A 128 8.31 13.17 0.34
C LEU A 128 9.15 14.32 -0.21
N ALA A 129 8.51 15.32 -0.81
CA ALA A 129 9.20 16.49 -1.33
C ALA A 129 9.94 17.28 -0.23
N LEU A 130 9.29 17.47 0.93
CA LEU A 130 9.86 18.18 2.08
C LEU A 130 11.10 17.45 2.62
N LEU A 131 10.99 16.14 2.88
CA LEU A 131 12.08 15.33 3.44
C LEU A 131 13.23 15.16 2.43
N THR A 132 12.92 14.99 1.14
CA THR A 132 13.95 14.94 0.10
C THR A 132 14.66 16.29 -0.04
N SER A 133 13.90 17.38 -0.05
CA SER A 133 14.46 18.74 -0.08
C SER A 133 15.30 19.02 1.16
N HIS A 134 14.92 18.47 2.32
CA HIS A 134 15.71 18.58 3.55
C HIS A 134 17.02 17.80 3.45
N ALA A 135 16.97 16.56 2.94
CA ALA A 135 18.16 15.73 2.75
C ALA A 135 19.19 16.36 1.81
N VAL A 136 18.73 17.17 0.85
CA VAL A 136 19.57 17.97 -0.04
C VAL A 136 19.97 19.29 0.62
N LEU A 137 19.02 20.17 0.95
CA LEU A 137 19.33 21.55 1.32
C LEU A 137 19.74 21.76 2.79
N ASP A 138 19.60 20.74 3.65
CA ASP A 138 19.88 20.81 5.09
C ASP A 138 19.18 21.95 5.85
N PHE A 139 17.97 22.32 5.43
CA PHE A 139 17.30 23.53 5.93
C PHE A 139 16.75 23.41 7.37
N LEU A 140 16.57 22.20 7.92
CA LEU A 140 16.10 22.00 9.28
C LEU A 140 17.30 21.84 10.22
N PRO A 141 17.48 22.72 11.22
CA PRO A 141 18.61 22.63 12.14
C PRO A 141 18.38 21.64 13.30
N SER A 142 17.17 21.05 13.41
CA SER A 142 16.78 20.23 14.55
C SER A 142 16.18 18.90 14.12
N VAL A 143 16.77 17.81 14.64
CA VAL A 143 16.29 16.43 14.44
C VAL A 143 14.86 16.23 14.93
N TYR A 144 14.43 16.96 15.96
CA TYR A 144 13.08 16.83 16.52
C TYR A 144 11.98 17.24 15.54
N VAL A 145 12.28 18.16 14.61
CA VAL A 145 11.34 18.52 13.55
C VAL A 145 11.15 17.34 12.59
N VAL A 146 12.24 16.66 12.22
CA VAL A 146 12.17 15.47 11.38
C VAL A 146 11.44 14.33 12.10
N PHE A 147 11.67 14.14 13.40
CA PHE A 147 10.89 13.19 14.20
C PHE A 147 9.39 13.48 14.18
N ALA A 148 9.00 14.76 14.31
CA ALA A 148 7.60 15.15 14.24
C ALA A 148 7.00 14.89 12.85
N VAL A 149 7.76 15.15 11.78
CA VAL A 149 7.32 14.89 10.40
C VAL A 149 7.19 13.39 10.11
N VAL A 150 8.13 12.55 10.55
CA VAL A 150 8.06 11.08 10.39
C VAL A 150 6.89 10.50 11.20
N PHE A 151 6.68 10.99 12.42
CA PHE A 151 5.51 10.61 13.20
C PHE A 151 4.18 11.01 12.52
N TRP A 152 4.13 12.22 11.96
CA TRP A 152 2.98 12.70 11.18
C TRP A 152 2.74 11.87 9.91
N GLU A 153 3.81 11.49 9.22
CA GLU A 153 3.76 10.61 8.05
C GLU A 153 3.20 9.22 8.41
N GLY A 154 3.61 8.64 9.54
CA GLY A 154 3.02 7.40 10.06
C GLY A 154 1.53 7.54 10.44
N LEU A 155 1.12 8.67 10.99
CA LEU A 155 -0.30 8.95 11.27
C LEU A 155 -1.14 8.97 9.98
N LEU A 156 -0.64 9.66 8.95
CA LEU A 156 -1.29 9.75 7.64
C LEU A 156 -1.36 8.37 6.97
N GLY A 157 -0.26 7.61 6.96
CA GLY A 157 -0.20 6.28 6.36
C GLY A 157 -1.20 5.31 6.96
N GLY A 158 -1.27 5.25 8.29
CA GLY A 158 -2.26 4.45 9.01
C GLY A 158 -3.71 4.86 8.70
N ALA A 159 -3.95 6.17 8.53
CA ALA A 159 -5.30 6.69 8.26
C ALA A 159 -5.72 6.35 6.83
N VAL A 160 -4.83 6.54 5.86
CA VAL A 160 -5.08 6.18 4.45
C VAL A 160 -5.36 4.70 4.32
N TYR A 161 -4.58 3.85 4.99
CA TYR A 161 -4.79 2.40 4.98
C TYR A 161 -6.22 2.05 5.37
N VAL A 162 -6.63 2.42 6.58
CA VAL A 162 -7.93 1.96 7.09
C VAL A 162 -9.09 2.61 6.34
N ASN A 163 -8.98 3.89 5.95
CA ASN A 163 -10.02 4.56 5.16
C ASN A 163 -10.16 3.93 3.76
N THR A 164 -9.07 3.50 3.13
CA THR A 164 -9.10 2.76 1.85
C THR A 164 -9.90 1.47 1.96
N PHE A 165 -9.55 0.64 2.94
CA PHE A 165 -10.24 -0.64 3.12
C PHE A 165 -11.72 -0.43 3.47
N ALA A 166 -12.03 0.59 4.27
CA ALA A 166 -13.42 0.95 4.59
C ALA A 166 -14.20 1.41 3.35
N GLU A 167 -13.63 2.31 2.55
CA GLU A 167 -14.26 2.81 1.32
C GLU A 167 -14.52 1.66 0.32
N ILE A 168 -13.58 0.73 0.15
CA ILE A 168 -13.77 -0.45 -0.71
C ILE A 168 -14.91 -1.31 -0.19
N MET A 169 -15.02 -1.51 1.12
CA MET A 169 -16.11 -2.30 1.71
C MET A 169 -17.49 -1.65 1.55
N GLU A 170 -17.57 -0.32 1.47
CA GLU A 170 -18.84 0.42 1.42
C GLU A 170 -19.28 0.76 -0.01
N THR A 171 -18.33 1.11 -0.87
CA THR A 171 -18.59 1.59 -2.23
C THR A 171 -18.63 0.46 -3.27
N VAL A 172 -18.00 -0.68 -3.00
CA VAL A 172 -17.96 -1.83 -3.93
C VAL A 172 -19.09 -2.83 -3.64
N PRO A 173 -19.88 -3.22 -4.66
CA PRO A 173 -20.88 -4.29 -4.55
C PRO A 173 -20.28 -5.60 -4.03
N SER A 174 -21.06 -6.41 -3.30
CA SER A 174 -20.58 -7.65 -2.68
C SER A 174 -20.00 -8.65 -3.68
N GLU A 175 -20.48 -8.64 -4.94
CA GLU A 175 -19.98 -9.47 -6.04
C GLU A 175 -18.53 -9.13 -6.45
N ASP A 176 -18.15 -7.85 -6.39
CA ASP A 176 -16.85 -7.34 -6.87
C ASP A 176 -15.88 -7.02 -5.72
N ARG A 177 -16.33 -7.14 -4.45
CA ARG A 177 -15.57 -6.72 -3.26
C ARG A 177 -14.33 -7.58 -3.03
N GLU A 178 -14.45 -8.90 -3.09
CA GLU A 178 -13.33 -9.82 -2.87
C GLU A 178 -12.23 -9.60 -3.90
N PHE A 179 -12.62 -9.45 -5.17
CA PHE A 179 -11.70 -9.12 -6.25
C PHE A 179 -11.03 -7.77 -6.05
N SER A 180 -11.79 -6.74 -5.65
CA SER A 180 -11.26 -5.38 -5.42
C SER A 180 -10.28 -5.33 -4.23
N LEU A 181 -10.57 -6.05 -3.15
CA LEU A 181 -9.65 -6.19 -2.01
C LEU A 181 -8.37 -6.92 -2.42
N GLY A 182 -8.48 -8.01 -3.19
CA GLY A 182 -7.33 -8.72 -3.73
C GLY A 182 -6.47 -7.85 -4.65
N ALA A 183 -7.11 -7.12 -5.58
CA ALA A 183 -6.42 -6.19 -6.47
C ALA A 183 -5.72 -5.05 -5.71
N THR A 184 -6.33 -4.55 -4.64
CA THR A 184 -5.71 -3.53 -3.76
C THR A 184 -4.46 -4.08 -3.07
N SER A 185 -4.51 -5.30 -2.55
CA SER A 185 -3.36 -5.93 -1.88
C SER A 185 -2.19 -6.20 -2.85
N VAL A 186 -2.49 -6.64 -4.08
CA VAL A 186 -1.47 -6.79 -5.13
C VAL A 186 -0.87 -5.44 -5.51
N SER A 187 -1.72 -4.40 -5.62
CA SER A 187 -1.31 -3.03 -5.90
C SER A 187 -0.38 -2.48 -4.81
N ASP A 188 -0.70 -2.71 -3.54
CA ASP A 188 0.13 -2.34 -2.39
C ASP A 188 1.53 -3.00 -2.47
N SER A 189 1.57 -4.32 -2.67
CA SER A 189 2.83 -5.05 -2.84
C SER A 189 3.65 -4.55 -4.04
N GLY A 190 2.98 -4.25 -5.16
CA GLY A 190 3.62 -3.65 -6.34
C GLY A 190 4.18 -2.25 -6.07
N GLY A 191 3.45 -1.43 -5.32
CA GLY A 191 3.88 -0.10 -4.89
C GLY A 191 5.12 -0.17 -4.00
N ILE A 192 5.15 -1.09 -3.02
CA ILE A 192 6.31 -1.33 -2.15
C ILE A 192 7.53 -1.76 -2.98
N CYS A 193 7.35 -2.67 -3.94
CA CYS A 193 8.44 -3.08 -4.83
C CYS A 193 9.01 -1.89 -5.62
N ILE A 194 8.15 -1.06 -6.22
CA ILE A 194 8.57 0.14 -6.95
C ILE A 194 9.31 1.10 -6.01
N ALA A 195 8.76 1.34 -4.82
CA ALA A 195 9.37 2.19 -3.81
C ALA A 195 10.76 1.67 -3.38
N GLY A 196 10.94 0.36 -3.26
CA GLY A 196 12.25 -0.25 -2.98
C GLY A 196 13.27 0.02 -4.09
N PHE A 197 12.88 -0.13 -5.35
CA PHE A 197 13.76 0.23 -6.49
C PHE A 197 14.10 1.72 -6.49
N LEU A 198 13.11 2.59 -6.24
CA LEU A 198 13.35 4.03 -6.11
C LEU A 198 14.25 4.35 -4.92
N GLY A 199 14.08 3.65 -3.80
CA GLY A 199 14.88 3.81 -2.59
C GLY A 199 16.36 3.52 -2.84
N ILE A 200 16.66 2.42 -3.54
CA ILE A 200 18.05 2.08 -3.93
C ILE A 200 18.67 3.21 -4.76
N LEU A 201 17.94 3.79 -5.71
CA LEU A 201 18.45 4.87 -6.55
C LEU A 201 18.60 6.18 -5.76
N LEU A 202 17.57 6.55 -5.01
CA LEU A 202 17.54 7.80 -4.24
C LEU A 202 18.59 7.80 -3.13
N GLU A 203 18.71 6.73 -2.35
CA GLU A 203 19.70 6.65 -1.26
C GLU A 203 21.12 6.87 -1.79
N VAL A 204 21.48 6.18 -2.88
CA VAL A 204 22.81 6.31 -3.49
C VAL A 204 23.03 7.72 -4.06
N GLN A 205 22.03 8.30 -4.72
CA GLN A 205 22.13 9.65 -5.27
C GLN A 205 22.23 10.72 -4.18
N LEU A 206 21.39 10.62 -3.14
CA LEU A 206 21.39 11.54 -2.01
C LEU A 206 22.70 11.43 -1.23
N CYS A 207 23.19 10.23 -0.95
CA CYS A 207 24.46 10.04 -0.26
C CYS A 207 25.64 10.60 -1.07
N ASN A 208 25.71 10.33 -2.38
CA ASN A 208 26.76 10.91 -3.23
C ASN A 208 26.68 12.44 -3.29
N TRP A 209 25.46 12.99 -3.34
CA TRP A 209 25.24 14.43 -3.32
C TRP A 209 25.68 15.05 -1.99
N GLN A 210 25.31 14.46 -0.85
CA GLN A 210 25.71 14.91 0.48
C GLN A 210 27.24 14.87 0.66
N VAL A 211 27.89 13.81 0.18
CA VAL A 211 29.36 13.69 0.18
C VAL A 211 29.99 14.80 -0.68
N SER A 212 29.40 15.16 -1.82
CA SER A 212 29.90 16.27 -2.65
C SER A 212 29.83 17.63 -1.95
N GLN A 213 28.91 17.79 -0.99
CA GLN A 213 28.77 18.97 -0.15
C GLN A 213 29.59 18.88 1.16
N GLY A 214 30.40 17.83 1.34
CA GLY A 214 31.24 17.63 2.51
C GLY A 214 30.56 16.94 3.70
N ARG A 215 29.36 16.36 3.52
CA ARG A 215 28.65 15.56 4.53
C ARG A 215 28.81 14.07 4.21
N ASP A 216 29.82 13.42 4.78
CA ASP A 216 30.12 12.01 4.54
C ASP A 216 29.49 11.04 5.56
N TRP A 217 28.51 11.50 6.35
CA TRP A 217 27.85 10.72 7.40
C TRP A 217 27.28 9.39 6.88
N CYS A 218 26.74 9.37 5.67
CA CYS A 218 26.23 8.14 5.04
C CYS A 218 27.32 7.07 4.81
N ARG A 219 28.60 7.47 4.70
CA ARG A 219 29.75 6.55 4.56
C ARG A 219 30.39 6.14 5.89
N GLN A 220 30.06 6.85 6.97
CA GLN A 220 30.61 6.60 8.31
C GLN A 220 29.81 5.54 9.10
N ILE A 221 28.66 5.10 8.57
CA ILE A 221 27.85 4.04 9.18
C ILE A 221 28.61 2.71 9.08
N LYS A 222 29.27 2.31 10.17
CA LYS A 222 29.95 1.01 10.25
C LYS A 222 28.94 -0.11 10.46
N VAL A 223 29.04 -1.16 9.64
CA VAL A 223 28.37 -2.43 9.89
C VAL A 223 29.15 -3.13 11.02
N GLY A 224 28.80 -2.82 12.27
CA GLY A 224 29.14 -3.63 13.43
C GLY A 224 28.32 -4.91 13.46
#